data_AF-A0AAC9ID45-F1
#
_entry.id   AF-A0AAC9ID45-F1
#
_cell.length_a   1.000
_cell.length_b   1.000
_cell.length_c   1.000
_cell.angle_alpha   90.00
_cell.angle_beta   90.00
_cell.angle_gamma   90.00
#
_symmetry.space_group_name_H-M   'P 1'
#
loop_
_entity.id
_entity.type
_entity.pdbx_description
1 polymer ?
#
loop_
_entity_poly.entity_id
_entity_poly.type
_entity_poly.pdbx_seq_one_letter_code
_entity_poly.pdbx_strand_id
1 'polypeptide(L)'
;MDDLARWAAALTTMVGLGLTLGLNPALYGATADMLAQNTRVPARMGWMVGGLATGATILYLLLQSFDPTEFVAAAERSTTEAVLDRRVDLIAGTMFLLGAVAVAWWKLRVPVRSPARRQVQARAHSWSYYVLGVSCSVIGFTTLPIMYMTGRIADGVSDHPLLRWLAYAVFLVALAAPFVLLATAWIHFPATAARVNRIYSHLIDMDHRWVYATVLAVAGVACLVLGVFPGR
;
A
#
# COMPACT_ATOMS: atom_id res chain seq x y z
N MET A 1 -32.68 10.17 17.40
CA MET A 1 -31.62 10.95 16.72
C MET A 1 -30.24 10.30 16.92
N ASP A 2 -30.06 9.53 17.99
CA ASP A 2 -28.79 8.86 18.31
C ASP A 2 -28.37 7.79 17.29
N ASP A 3 -29.32 7.06 16.70
CA ASP A 3 -29.01 6.06 15.67
C ASP A 3 -28.47 6.68 14.38
N LEU A 4 -29.09 7.76 13.89
CA LEU A 4 -28.63 8.47 12.69
C LEU A 4 -27.22 9.05 12.88
N ALA A 5 -26.94 9.63 14.05
CA ALA A 5 -25.62 10.14 14.39
C ALA A 5 -24.57 9.01 14.48
N ARG A 6 -24.94 7.87 15.09
CA ARG A 6 -24.08 6.67 15.19
C ARG A 6 -23.75 6.11 13.81
N TRP A 7 -24.74 5.97 12.94
CA TRP A 7 -24.57 5.53 11.56
C TRP A 7 -23.70 6.50 10.76
N ALA A 8 -23.95 7.80 10.86
CA ALA A 8 -23.15 8.80 10.16
C ALA A 8 -21.68 8.77 10.59
N ALA A 9 -21.41 8.68 11.90
CA ALA A 9 -20.06 8.58 12.44
C ALA A 9 -19.35 7.30 12.00
N ALA A 10 -20.03 6.15 12.08
CA ALA A 10 -19.48 4.87 11.65
C ALA A 10 -19.15 4.85 10.17
N LEU A 11 -20.08 5.28 9.30
CA LEU A 11 -19.87 5.33 7.85
C LEU A 11 -18.74 6.28 7.48
N THR A 12 -18.67 7.46 8.10
CA THR A 12 -17.57 8.42 7.86
C THR A 12 -16.21 7.82 8.27
N THR A 13 -16.17 7.12 9.40
CA THR A 13 -14.95 6.45 9.85
C THR A 13 -14.56 5.30 8.93
N MET A 14 -15.52 4.50 8.47
CA MET A 14 -15.30 3.43 7.48
C MET A 14 -14.74 3.97 6.17
N VAL A 15 -15.24 5.11 5.70
CA VAL A 15 -14.68 5.80 4.53
C VAL A 15 -13.25 6.22 4.78
N GLY A 16 -12.96 6.85 5.93
CA GLY A 16 -11.60 7.26 6.30
C GLY A 16 -10.62 6.09 6.37
N LEU A 17 -11.01 4.99 7.02
CA LEU A 17 -10.21 3.76 7.13
C LEU A 17 -9.97 3.11 5.76
N GLY A 18 -11.02 3.00 4.94
CA GLY A 18 -10.92 2.46 3.58
C GLY A 18 -9.98 3.28 2.70
N LEU A 19 -10.10 4.61 2.73
CA LEU A 19 -9.19 5.50 1.99
C LEU A 19 -7.75 5.39 2.49
N THR A 20 -7.53 5.35 3.81
CA THR A 20 -6.18 5.24 4.39
C THR A 20 -5.49 3.95 3.96
N LEU A 21 -6.21 2.82 3.97
CA LEU A 21 -5.67 1.54 3.50
C LEU A 21 -5.48 1.52 1.97
N GLY A 22 -6.39 2.17 1.23
CA GLY A 22 -6.32 2.32 -0.23
C GLY A 22 -5.16 3.20 -0.69
N LEU A 23 -4.67 4.10 0.18
CA LEU A 23 -3.57 5.01 -0.12
C LEU A 23 -2.16 4.35 -0.03
N ASN A 24 -2.06 3.04 -0.28
CA ASN A 24 -0.80 2.30 -0.14
C ASN A 24 0.20 2.65 -1.27
N PRO A 25 1.43 3.11 -0.96
CA PRO A 25 2.44 3.48 -1.96
C PRO A 25 2.77 2.37 -2.96
N ALA A 26 2.76 1.10 -2.51
CA ALA A 26 3.07 -0.04 -3.37
C ALA A 26 2.01 -0.24 -4.45
N LEU A 27 0.73 -0.05 -4.11
CA LEU A 27 -0.37 -0.14 -5.05
C LEU A 27 -0.36 1.03 -6.02
N TYR A 28 0.00 2.24 -5.59
CA TYR A 28 0.18 3.37 -6.51
C TYR A 28 1.31 3.17 -7.49
N GLY A 29 2.46 2.64 -7.06
CA GLY A 29 3.57 2.33 -7.95
C GLY A 29 3.16 1.32 -9.03
N ALA A 30 2.46 0.25 -8.63
CA ALA A 30 1.95 -0.74 -9.57
C ALA A 30 0.85 -0.20 -10.49
N THR A 31 -0.02 0.67 -9.98
CA THR A 31 -1.07 1.32 -10.78
C THR A 31 -0.46 2.29 -11.80
N ALA A 32 0.53 3.08 -11.40
CA ALA A 32 1.25 3.99 -12.30
C ALA A 32 1.98 3.23 -13.41
N ASP A 33 2.66 2.14 -13.08
CA ASP A 33 3.30 1.26 -14.07
C ASP A 33 2.28 0.64 -15.04
N MET A 34 1.15 0.16 -14.52
CA MET A 34 0.06 -0.40 -15.32
C MET A 34 -0.57 0.64 -16.26
N LEU A 35 -0.77 1.87 -15.78
CA LEU A 35 -1.32 2.98 -16.55
C LEU A 35 -0.33 3.48 -17.62
N ALA A 36 0.97 3.45 -17.33
CA ALA A 36 2.02 3.78 -18.28
C ALA A 36 2.12 2.75 -19.41
N GLN A 37 1.98 1.46 -19.10
CA GLN A 37 2.00 0.40 -20.11
C GLN A 37 0.75 0.37 -21.02
N ASN A 38 -0.29 1.14 -20.68
CA ASN A 38 -1.51 1.41 -21.47
C ASN A 38 -2.18 0.19 -22.13
N THR A 39 -2.02 -1.01 -21.57
CA THR A 39 -2.53 -2.26 -22.14
C THR A 39 -3.45 -2.96 -21.12
N ARG A 40 -4.73 -3.09 -21.49
CA ARG A 40 -5.78 -3.76 -20.69
C ARG A 40 -5.94 -3.22 -19.26
N VAL A 41 -5.81 -1.90 -19.10
CA VAL A 41 -5.97 -1.16 -17.83
C VAL A 41 -7.21 -1.60 -17.03
N PRO A 42 -8.44 -1.65 -17.59
CA PRO A 42 -9.63 -1.98 -16.79
C PRO A 42 -9.60 -3.43 -16.27
N ALA A 43 -9.11 -4.38 -17.06
CA ALA A 43 -9.06 -5.78 -16.65
C ALA A 43 -8.01 -6.01 -15.54
N ARG A 44 -6.81 -5.44 -15.68
CA ARG A 44 -5.74 -5.57 -14.68
C ARG A 44 -6.08 -4.81 -13.38
N MET A 45 -6.70 -3.64 -13.50
CA MET A 45 -7.21 -2.89 -12.36
C MET A 45 -8.30 -3.67 -11.62
N GLY A 46 -9.21 -4.29 -12.35
CA GLY A 46 -10.24 -5.15 -11.78
C GLY A 46 -9.65 -6.33 -11.01
N TRP A 47 -8.59 -6.97 -11.52
CA TRP A 47 -7.87 -8.02 -10.79
C TRP A 47 -7.18 -7.51 -9.52
N MET A 48 -6.56 -6.33 -9.57
CA MET A 48 -5.92 -5.73 -8.39
C MET A 48 -6.93 -5.36 -7.30
N VAL A 49 -8.00 -4.64 -7.68
CA VAL A 49 -9.09 -4.26 -6.77
C VAL A 49 -9.79 -5.51 -6.23
N GLY A 50 -10.00 -6.52 -7.09
CA GLY A 50 -10.54 -7.80 -6.69
C GLY A 50 -9.67 -8.49 -5.65
N GLY A 51 -8.36 -8.61 -5.88
CA GLY A 51 -7.42 -9.20 -4.93
C GLY A 51 -7.37 -8.45 -3.60
N LEU A 52 -7.42 -7.13 -3.67
CA LEU A 52 -7.46 -6.27 -2.49
C LEU A 52 -8.74 -6.46 -1.68
N ALA A 53 -9.91 -6.47 -2.33
CA ALA A 53 -11.18 -6.75 -1.68
C ALA A 53 -11.22 -8.18 -1.10
N THR A 54 -10.65 -9.17 -1.78
CA THR A 54 -10.57 -10.55 -1.28
C THR A 54 -9.65 -10.64 -0.07
N GLY A 55 -8.44 -10.06 -0.12
CA GLY A 55 -7.50 -10.06 1.00
C GLY A 55 -8.08 -9.36 2.23
N ALA A 56 -8.73 -8.20 2.01
CA ALA A 56 -9.47 -7.47 3.03
C ALA A 56 -10.55 -8.33 3.68
N THR A 57 -11.35 -9.02 2.86
CA THR A 57 -12.48 -9.84 3.36
C THR A 57 -12.00 -11.07 4.10
N ILE A 58 -10.93 -11.74 3.63
CA ILE A 58 -10.31 -12.86 4.36
C ILE A 58 -9.83 -12.38 5.72
N LEU A 59 -9.12 -11.25 5.78
CA LEU A 59 -8.60 -10.72 7.03
C LEU A 59 -9.73 -10.31 7.98
N TYR A 60 -10.79 -9.68 7.46
CA TYR A 60 -12.00 -9.33 8.21
C TYR A 60 -12.67 -10.58 8.84
N LEU A 61 -12.90 -11.62 8.05
CA LEU A 61 -13.50 -12.87 8.54
C LEU A 61 -12.62 -13.59 9.56
N LEU A 62 -11.30 -13.57 9.35
CA LEU A 62 -10.35 -14.18 10.27
C LEU A 62 -10.35 -13.46 11.62
N LEU A 63 -10.36 -12.12 11.62
CA LEU A 63 -10.46 -11.31 12.84
C LEU A 63 -11.83 -11.40 13.52
N GLN A 64 -12.88 -11.76 12.80
CA GLN A 64 -14.20 -12.03 13.40
C GLN A 64 -14.24 -13.42 14.08
N SER A 65 -13.42 -14.36 13.62
CA SER A 65 -13.41 -15.75 14.11
C SER A 65 -12.45 -15.98 15.28
N PHE A 66 -11.38 -15.19 15.36
CA PHE A 66 -10.40 -15.23 16.44
C PHE A 66 -10.49 -13.93 17.23
N ASP A 67 -10.62 -13.99 18.56
CA ASP A 67 -10.60 -12.80 19.41
C ASP A 67 -9.18 -12.20 19.39
N PRO A 68 -8.90 -11.16 18.58
CA PRO A 68 -7.54 -10.76 18.25
C PRO A 68 -7.10 -9.60 19.14
N THR A 69 -7.85 -9.29 20.19
CA THR A 69 -7.59 -8.19 21.12
C THR A 69 -6.18 -8.27 21.71
N GLU A 70 -5.78 -9.47 22.15
CA GLU A 70 -4.42 -9.72 22.66
C GLU A 70 -3.36 -9.59 21.56
N PHE A 71 -3.61 -10.13 20.36
CA PHE A 71 -2.65 -10.07 19.25
C PHE A 71 -2.48 -8.66 18.67
N VAL A 72 -3.56 -7.90 18.55
CA VAL A 72 -3.54 -6.51 18.08
C VAL A 72 -2.92 -5.62 19.14
N ALA A 73 -3.26 -5.79 20.42
CA ALA A 73 -2.61 -5.04 21.49
C ALA A 73 -1.13 -5.40 21.65
N ALA A 74 -0.74 -6.67 21.46
CA ALA A 74 0.65 -7.09 21.45
C ALA A 74 1.39 -6.61 20.20
N ALA A 75 0.76 -6.60 19.03
CA ALA A 75 1.31 -6.02 17.81
C ALA A 75 1.48 -4.51 17.99
N GLU A 76 0.48 -3.79 18.50
CA GLU A 76 0.53 -2.34 18.73
C GLU A 76 1.56 -1.96 19.79
N ARG A 77 1.62 -2.68 20.92
CA ARG A 77 2.65 -2.47 21.96
C ARG A 77 4.03 -2.81 21.44
N SER A 78 4.24 -3.99 20.85
CA SER A 78 5.55 -4.34 20.30
C SER A 78 5.95 -3.42 19.16
N THR A 79 5.01 -2.83 18.42
CA THR A 79 5.31 -1.86 17.35
C THR A 79 5.61 -0.48 17.92
N THR A 80 4.87 -0.01 18.92
CA THR A 80 5.16 1.26 19.59
C THR A 80 6.50 1.17 20.30
N GLU A 81 6.76 0.06 20.97
CA GLU A 81 8.06 -0.26 21.56
C GLU A 81 9.13 -0.41 20.48
N ALA A 82 8.89 -1.15 19.39
CA ALA A 82 9.88 -1.33 18.31
C ALA A 82 10.19 -0.04 17.55
N VAL A 83 9.20 0.80 17.27
CA VAL A 83 9.39 2.09 16.58
C VAL A 83 10.08 3.11 17.51
N LEU A 84 9.95 2.96 18.83
CA LEU A 84 10.68 3.75 19.82
C LEU A 84 11.98 3.07 20.29
N ASP A 85 12.23 1.82 19.90
CA ASP A 85 13.39 1.04 20.34
C ASP A 85 14.58 1.36 19.44
N ARG A 86 15.55 2.00 20.06
CA ARG A 86 16.89 2.25 19.54
C ARG A 86 17.49 1.06 18.77
N ARG A 87 17.22 -0.17 19.17
CA ARG A 87 17.76 -1.38 18.49
C ARG A 87 17.16 -1.58 17.11
N VAL A 88 15.87 -1.34 16.95
CA VAL A 88 15.16 -1.50 15.68
C VAL A 88 15.57 -0.39 14.71
N ASP A 89 15.68 0.86 15.19
CA ASP A 89 16.20 1.98 14.40
C ASP A 89 17.64 1.74 13.92
N LEU A 90 18.49 1.17 14.77
CA LEU A 90 19.86 0.79 14.40
C LEU A 90 19.90 -0.37 13.40
N ILE A 91 19.05 -1.39 13.56
CA ILE A 91 18.97 -2.53 12.62
C ILE A 91 18.40 -2.07 11.28
N ALA A 92 17.30 -1.32 11.27
CA ALA A 92 16.72 -0.76 10.06
C ALA A 92 17.70 0.20 9.37
N GLY A 93 18.35 1.08 10.14
CA GLY A 93 19.37 2.01 9.65
C GLY A 93 20.56 1.29 9.01
N THR A 94 21.09 0.24 9.66
CA THR A 94 22.17 -0.57 9.09
C THR A 94 21.73 -1.34 7.85
N MET A 95 20.52 -1.91 7.83
CA MET A 95 19.98 -2.57 6.63
C MET A 95 19.80 -1.61 5.46
N PHE A 96 19.28 -0.39 5.71
CA PHE A 96 19.13 0.62 4.67
C PHE A 96 20.49 1.10 4.13
N LEU A 97 21.49 1.29 5.00
CA LEU A 97 22.84 1.62 4.56
C LEU A 97 23.51 0.49 3.80
N LEU A 98 23.36 -0.77 4.24
CA LEU A 98 23.87 -1.93 3.51
C LEU A 98 23.21 -2.02 2.13
N GLY A 99 21.90 -1.76 2.04
CA GLY A 99 21.18 -1.64 0.77
C GLY A 99 21.74 -0.53 -0.11
N ALA A 100 21.99 0.66 0.44
CA ALA A 100 22.58 1.78 -0.28
C ALA A 100 23.99 1.45 -0.83
N VAL A 101 24.84 0.86 0.01
CA VAL A 101 26.19 0.43 -0.38
C VAL A 101 26.13 -0.67 -1.44
N ALA A 102 25.24 -1.66 -1.30
CA ALA A 102 25.07 -2.71 -2.28
C ALA A 102 24.63 -2.15 -3.64
N VAL A 103 23.68 -1.22 -3.67
CA VAL A 103 23.20 -0.57 -4.90
C VAL A 103 24.29 0.30 -5.53
N ALA A 104 25.03 1.08 -4.73
CA ALA A 104 26.14 1.90 -5.20
C ALA A 104 27.29 1.04 -5.76
N TRP A 105 27.65 -0.03 -5.04
CA TRP A 105 28.66 -1.00 -5.45
C TRP A 105 28.26 -1.72 -6.75
N TRP A 106 27.00 -2.12 -6.87
CA TRP A 106 26.48 -2.72 -8.10
C TRP A 106 26.62 -1.75 -9.27
N LYS A 107 26.24 -0.48 -9.10
CA LYS A 107 26.42 0.52 -10.16
C LYS A 107 27.90 0.70 -10.53
N LEU A 108 28.81 0.74 -9.56
CA LEU A 108 30.25 0.91 -9.82
C LEU A 108 30.87 -0.32 -10.52
N ARG A 109 30.38 -1.53 -10.23
CA ARG A 109 30.87 -2.79 -10.80
C ARG A 109 30.31 -3.10 -12.19
N VAL A 110 29.11 -2.65 -12.49
CA VAL A 110 28.42 -2.99 -13.75
C VAL A 110 28.28 -1.72 -14.60
N PRO A 111 29.13 -1.53 -15.63
CA PRO A 111 29.01 -0.39 -16.52
C PRO A 111 27.62 -0.40 -17.18
N VAL A 112 27.00 0.78 -17.22
CA VAL A 112 25.69 1.02 -17.82
C VAL A 112 25.81 0.75 -19.32
N ARG A 113 25.56 -0.48 -19.75
CA ARG A 113 25.22 -0.76 -21.15
C ARG A 113 23.88 -0.07 -21.38
N SER A 114 23.83 0.85 -22.34
CA SER A 114 22.58 1.45 -22.80
C SER A 114 21.55 0.33 -22.93
N PRO A 115 20.40 0.42 -22.23
CA PRO A 115 19.40 -0.61 -22.33
C PRO A 115 18.93 -0.59 -23.78
N ALA A 116 19.33 -1.60 -24.57
CA ALA A 116 18.68 -1.88 -25.83
C ALA A 116 17.20 -2.01 -25.49
N ARG A 117 16.36 -1.08 -25.97
CA ARG A 117 14.92 -0.96 -25.71
C ARG A 117 14.36 -2.32 -25.37
N ARG A 118 14.33 -2.64 -24.07
CA ARG A 118 13.83 -3.93 -23.65
C ARG A 118 12.35 -3.73 -23.76
N GLN A 119 11.76 -4.23 -24.84
CA GLN A 119 10.32 -4.37 -24.92
C GLN A 119 9.95 -5.09 -23.62
N VAL A 120 9.39 -4.35 -22.68
CA VAL A 120 8.81 -4.90 -21.46
C VAL A 120 7.76 -5.86 -21.99
N GLN A 121 8.11 -7.14 -22.06
CA GLN A 121 7.19 -8.17 -22.52
C GLN A 121 5.99 -8.03 -21.60
N ALA A 122 4.84 -7.73 -22.19
CA ALA A 122 3.54 -7.65 -21.56
C ALA A 122 3.05 -9.02 -21.05
N ARG A 123 3.96 -9.79 -20.43
CA ARG A 123 3.74 -11.08 -19.77
C ARG A 123 3.60 -10.91 -18.25
N ALA A 124 3.37 -9.70 -17.74
CA ALA A 124 2.75 -9.55 -16.43
C ALA A 124 1.31 -10.13 -16.55
N HIS A 125 1.19 -11.42 -16.25
CA HIS A 125 -0.07 -12.15 -16.26
C HIS A 125 -1.03 -11.43 -15.30
N SER A 126 -2.30 -11.21 -15.69
CA SER A 126 -3.25 -10.42 -14.87
C SER A 126 -3.37 -10.92 -13.43
N TRP A 127 -3.09 -12.20 -13.19
CA TRP A 127 -2.99 -12.82 -11.87
C TRP A 127 -1.95 -12.20 -10.94
N SER A 128 -0.82 -11.69 -11.47
CA SER A 128 0.21 -11.02 -10.65
C SER A 128 -0.32 -9.77 -9.95
N TYR A 129 -1.23 -9.03 -10.59
CA TYR A 129 -1.89 -7.87 -9.99
C TYR A 129 -2.91 -8.27 -8.93
N TYR A 130 -3.58 -9.42 -9.09
CA TYR A 130 -4.45 -9.99 -8.07
C TYR A 130 -3.65 -10.38 -6.82
N VAL A 131 -2.55 -11.13 -7.00
CA VAL A 131 -1.66 -11.52 -5.90
C VAL A 131 -1.09 -10.29 -5.21
N LEU A 132 -0.66 -9.27 -5.98
CA LEU A 132 -0.19 -8.01 -5.42
C LEU A 132 -1.27 -7.32 -4.56
N GLY A 133 -2.52 -7.27 -5.06
CA GLY A 133 -3.66 -6.73 -4.33
C GLY A 133 -3.94 -7.47 -3.02
N VAL A 134 -3.97 -8.81 -3.08
CA VAL A 134 -4.13 -9.66 -1.87
C VAL A 134 -2.98 -9.42 -0.90
N SER A 135 -1.73 -9.45 -1.38
CA SER A 135 -0.55 -9.27 -0.55
C SER A 135 -0.54 -7.90 0.11
N CYS A 136 -0.80 -6.79 -0.60
CA CYS A 136 -0.86 -5.46 0.03
C CYS A 136 -2.02 -5.32 1.01
N SER A 137 -3.12 -6.04 0.81
CA SER A 137 -4.28 -6.01 1.70
C SER A 137 -4.12 -6.88 2.95
N VAL A 138 -3.13 -7.77 3.00
CA VAL A 138 -2.87 -8.64 4.16
C VAL A 138 -1.57 -8.24 4.84
N ILE A 139 -0.55 -7.94 4.03
CA ILE A 139 0.80 -7.59 4.43
C ILE A 139 0.89 -6.07 4.42
N GLY A 140 0.64 -5.47 5.59
CA GLY A 140 0.86 -4.05 5.82
C GLY A 140 0.81 -3.73 7.30
N PHE A 141 1.72 -2.87 7.75
CA PHE A 141 1.83 -2.47 9.15
C PHE A 141 0.54 -1.86 9.70
N THR A 142 -0.14 -1.04 8.90
CA THR A 142 -1.40 -0.40 9.30
C THR A 142 -2.62 -1.26 9.00
N THR A 143 -2.48 -2.35 8.23
CA THR A 143 -3.59 -3.13 7.71
C THR A 143 -4.33 -3.89 8.80
N LEU A 144 -3.60 -4.53 9.72
CA LEU A 144 -4.18 -5.26 10.85
C LEU A 144 -4.98 -4.35 11.80
N PRO A 145 -4.40 -3.24 12.32
CA PRO A 145 -5.14 -2.30 13.17
C PRO A 145 -6.35 -1.67 12.47
N ILE A 146 -6.20 -1.27 11.20
CA ILE A 146 -7.31 -0.70 10.41
C ILE A 146 -8.44 -1.74 10.29
N MET A 147 -8.13 -2.99 9.96
CA MET A 147 -9.16 -4.02 9.81
C MET A 147 -9.81 -4.44 11.12
N TYR A 148 -9.06 -4.42 12.21
CA TYR A 148 -9.61 -4.61 13.54
C TYR A 148 -10.62 -3.52 13.91
N MET A 149 -10.27 -2.24 13.67
CA MET A 149 -11.16 -1.11 13.91
C MET A 149 -12.39 -1.16 13.01
N THR A 150 -12.22 -1.54 11.73
CA THR A 150 -13.33 -1.81 10.81
C THR A 150 -14.28 -2.85 11.39
N GLY A 151 -13.79 -3.99 11.88
CA GLY A 151 -14.61 -5.02 12.55
C GLY A 151 -15.39 -4.47 13.75
N ARG A 152 -14.70 -3.79 14.66
CA ARG A 152 -15.31 -3.16 15.85
C ARG A 152 -16.40 -2.15 15.51
N ILE A 153 -16.17 -1.31 14.52
CA ILE A 153 -17.14 -0.30 14.08
C ILE A 153 -18.34 -0.99 13.42
N ALA A 154 -18.13 -2.01 12.58
CA ALA A 154 -19.22 -2.77 11.97
C ALA A 154 -20.08 -3.44 13.03
N ASP A 155 -19.48 -4.06 14.05
CA ASP A 155 -20.19 -4.72 15.13
C ASP A 155 -20.96 -3.73 16.03
N GLY A 156 -20.42 -2.53 16.27
CA GLY A 156 -21.04 -1.48 17.08
C GLY A 156 -22.19 -0.72 16.41
N VAL A 157 -22.39 -0.91 15.10
CA VAL A 157 -23.42 -0.20 14.32
C VAL A 157 -24.80 -0.86 14.43
N SER A 158 -24.89 -2.19 14.45
CA SER A 158 -26.16 -2.91 14.55
C SER A 158 -25.96 -4.37 14.96
N ASP A 159 -26.94 -4.93 15.68
CA ASP A 159 -26.99 -6.38 15.98
C ASP A 159 -27.39 -7.23 14.77
N HIS A 160 -27.94 -6.61 13.71
CA HIS A 160 -28.35 -7.32 12.52
C HIS A 160 -27.17 -7.59 11.57
N PRO A 161 -26.92 -8.85 11.17
CA PRO A 161 -25.77 -9.22 10.36
C PRO A 161 -25.77 -8.53 8.99
N LEU A 162 -26.95 -8.31 8.40
CA LEU A 162 -27.09 -7.61 7.11
C LEU A 162 -26.59 -6.16 7.17
N LEU A 163 -26.85 -5.45 8.26
CA LEU A 163 -26.45 -4.06 8.40
C LEU A 163 -24.93 -3.92 8.62
N ARG A 164 -24.32 -4.90 9.29
CA ARG A 164 -22.85 -4.99 9.43
C ARG A 164 -22.16 -5.18 8.07
N TRP A 165 -22.67 -6.09 7.25
CA TRP A 165 -22.18 -6.30 5.89
C TRP A 165 -22.34 -5.06 5.01
N LEU A 166 -23.42 -4.30 5.20
CA LEU A 166 -23.66 -3.05 4.47
C LEU A 166 -22.63 -1.96 4.87
N ALA A 167 -22.34 -1.82 6.17
CA ALA A 167 -21.28 -0.93 6.64
C ALA A 167 -19.89 -1.34 6.13
N TYR A 168 -19.60 -2.65 6.12
CA TYR A 168 -18.36 -3.18 5.54
C TYR A 168 -18.27 -2.97 4.02
N ALA A 169 -19.39 -3.06 3.29
CA ALA A 169 -19.41 -2.76 1.86
C ALA A 169 -19.02 -1.31 1.58
N VAL A 170 -19.41 -0.35 2.44
CA VAL A 170 -18.99 1.05 2.34
C VAL A 170 -17.47 1.18 2.51
N PHE A 171 -16.87 0.45 3.44
CA PHE A 171 -15.41 0.37 3.58
C PHE A 171 -14.76 -0.15 2.29
N LEU A 172 -15.26 -1.25 1.71
CA LEU A 172 -14.73 -1.81 0.46
C LEU A 172 -14.86 -0.84 -0.73
N VAL A 173 -15.97 -0.10 -0.82
CA VAL A 173 -16.16 0.92 -1.86
C VAL A 173 -15.16 2.05 -1.67
N ALA A 174 -15.00 2.57 -0.46
CA ALA A 174 -14.02 3.62 -0.16
C ALA A 174 -12.58 3.18 -0.44
N LEU A 175 -12.28 1.91 -0.14
CA LEU A 175 -10.99 1.28 -0.39
C LEU A 175 -10.68 1.16 -1.90
N ALA A 176 -11.67 0.80 -2.71
CA ALA A 176 -11.54 0.67 -4.17
C ALA A 176 -11.62 2.02 -4.90
N ALA A 177 -12.31 3.00 -4.34
CA ALA A 177 -12.58 4.30 -4.94
C ALA A 177 -11.34 5.01 -5.52
N PRO A 178 -10.20 5.18 -4.80
CA PRO A 178 -9.05 5.89 -5.35
C PRO A 178 -8.50 5.22 -6.63
N PHE A 179 -8.55 3.89 -6.69
CA PHE A 179 -8.11 3.14 -7.86
C PHE A 179 -9.09 3.32 -9.02
N VAL A 180 -10.39 3.10 -8.77
CA VAL A 180 -11.42 3.24 -9.81
C VAL A 180 -11.43 4.66 -10.37
N LEU A 181 -11.36 5.69 -9.51
CA LEU A 181 -11.29 7.09 -9.91
C LEU A 181 -10.04 7.39 -10.75
N LEU A 182 -8.90 6.83 -10.39
CA LEU A 182 -7.67 7.03 -11.16
C LEU A 182 -7.77 6.35 -12.54
N ALA A 183 -8.33 5.14 -12.60
CA ALA A 183 -8.54 4.42 -13.85
C ALA A 183 -9.54 5.13 -14.76
N THR A 184 -10.65 5.65 -14.22
CA THR A 184 -11.66 6.41 -14.99
C THR A 184 -11.08 7.73 -15.47
N ALA A 185 -10.35 8.48 -14.62
CA ALA A 185 -9.66 9.68 -15.03
C ALA A 185 -8.70 9.41 -16.19
N TRP A 186 -7.99 8.28 -16.18
CA TRP A 186 -7.08 7.92 -17.27
C TRP A 186 -7.79 7.62 -18.60
N ILE A 187 -8.99 7.03 -18.55
CA ILE A 187 -9.81 6.75 -19.73
C ILE A 187 -10.40 8.04 -20.30
N HIS A 188 -10.87 8.94 -19.43
CA HIS A 188 -11.50 10.19 -19.85
C HIS A 188 -10.51 11.27 -20.29
N PHE A 189 -9.26 11.23 -19.83
CA PHE A 189 -8.23 12.22 -20.18
C PHE A 189 -7.01 11.58 -20.89
N PRO A 190 -7.17 11.10 -22.14
CA PRO A 190 -6.10 10.38 -22.85
C PRO A 190 -4.89 11.26 -23.21
N ALA A 191 -5.09 12.58 -23.39
CA ALA A 191 -4.00 13.51 -23.72
C ALA A 191 -3.03 13.74 -22.54
N THR A 192 -3.55 13.88 -21.32
CA THR A 192 -2.73 13.96 -20.10
C THR A 192 -2.09 12.62 -19.79
N ALA A 193 -2.82 11.51 -19.96
CA ALA A 193 -2.26 10.16 -19.83
C ALA A 193 -1.06 9.95 -20.76
N ALA A 194 -1.16 10.35 -22.04
CA ALA A 194 -0.07 10.25 -23.00
C ALA A 194 1.14 11.12 -22.62
N ARG A 195 0.91 12.32 -22.06
CA ARG A 195 1.99 13.21 -21.59
C ARG A 195 2.69 12.63 -20.36
N VAL A 196 1.94 12.17 -19.36
CA VAL A 196 2.49 11.53 -18.16
C VAL A 196 3.24 10.27 -18.52
N ASN A 197 2.70 9.46 -19.43
CA ASN A 197 3.36 8.23 -19.88
C ASN A 197 4.71 8.52 -20.57
N ARG A 198 4.78 9.57 -21.39
CA ARG A 198 6.03 9.98 -22.04
C ARG A 198 7.09 10.41 -21.01
N ILE A 199 6.67 11.15 -19.98
CA ILE A 199 7.55 11.56 -18.88
C ILE A 199 7.98 10.33 -18.07
N TYR A 200 7.04 9.44 -17.75
CA TYR A 200 7.29 8.24 -16.96
C TYR A 200 8.22 7.25 -17.69
N SER A 201 8.03 7.04 -19.00
CA SER A 201 8.95 6.21 -19.80
C SER A 201 10.35 6.80 -19.84
N HIS A 202 10.45 8.13 -19.90
CA HIS A 202 11.75 8.81 -19.89
C HIS A 202 12.44 8.70 -18.53
N LEU A 203 11.66 8.80 -17.45
CA LEU A 203 12.15 8.58 -16.09
C LEU A 203 12.59 7.14 -15.92
N ILE A 204 11.76 6.13 -16.23
CA ILE A 204 12.10 4.70 -16.06
C ILE A 204 13.42 4.33 -16.75
N ASP A 205 13.69 4.91 -17.92
CA ASP A 205 14.91 4.69 -18.68
C ASP A 205 16.13 5.42 -18.09
N MET A 206 15.94 6.39 -17.19
CA MET A 206 17.03 6.98 -16.40
C MET A 206 17.54 5.98 -15.36
N ASP A 207 18.85 6.01 -15.15
CA ASP A 207 19.54 5.23 -14.13
C ASP A 207 19.19 5.75 -12.72
N HIS A 208 18.07 5.28 -12.19
CA HIS A 208 17.58 5.59 -10.84
C HIS A 208 18.40 4.95 -9.72
N ARG A 209 19.45 4.17 -10.02
CA ARG A 209 20.25 3.50 -8.98
C ARG A 209 20.85 4.48 -7.98
N TRP A 210 21.22 5.70 -8.42
CA TRP A 210 21.65 6.75 -7.50
C TRP A 210 20.51 7.34 -6.68
N VAL A 211 19.32 7.48 -7.27
CA VAL A 211 18.15 7.95 -6.52
C VAL A 211 17.80 6.95 -5.43
N TYR A 212 17.74 5.65 -5.75
CA TYR A 212 17.52 4.59 -4.77
C TYR A 212 18.64 4.56 -3.72
N ALA A 213 19.91 4.60 -4.12
CA ALA A 213 21.03 4.62 -3.18
C ALA A 213 20.98 5.86 -2.26
N THR A 214 20.61 7.03 -2.79
CA THR A 214 20.50 8.27 -2.01
C THR A 214 19.32 8.20 -1.04
N VAL A 215 18.14 7.75 -1.48
CA VAL A 215 16.97 7.58 -0.61
C VAL A 215 17.25 6.56 0.48
N LEU A 216 17.85 5.41 0.14
CA LEU A 216 18.29 4.39 1.10
C LEU A 216 19.33 4.95 2.08
N ALA A 217 20.30 5.74 1.59
CA ALA A 217 21.32 6.35 2.44
C ALA A 217 20.71 7.39 3.39
N VAL A 218 19.85 8.28 2.89
CA VAL A 218 19.18 9.29 3.72
C VAL A 218 18.27 8.63 4.76
N ALA A 219 17.48 7.63 4.38
CA ALA A 219 16.65 6.86 5.30
C ALA A 219 17.52 6.14 6.35
N GLY A 220 18.60 5.49 5.92
CA GLY A 220 19.54 4.81 6.82
C GLY A 220 20.22 5.77 7.80
N VAL A 221 20.67 6.94 7.34
CA VAL A 221 21.24 7.99 8.19
C VAL A 221 20.19 8.53 9.16
N ALA A 222 18.96 8.79 8.71
CA ALA A 222 17.89 9.28 9.57
C ALA A 222 17.57 8.27 10.69
N CYS A 223 17.40 6.98 10.36
CA CYS A 223 17.19 5.92 11.34
C CYS A 223 18.38 5.78 12.30
N LEU A 224 19.62 5.86 11.81
CA LEU A 224 20.79 5.84 12.69
C LEU A 224 20.88 7.06 13.61
N VAL A 225 20.56 8.25 13.11
CA VAL A 225 20.57 9.48 13.91
C VAL A 225 19.51 9.41 15.00
N LEU A 226 18.29 8.94 14.68
CA LEU A 226 17.23 8.72 15.66
C LEU A 226 17.62 7.65 16.69
N GLY A 227 18.23 6.54 16.23
CA GLY A 227 18.75 5.49 17.11
C GLY A 227 19.96 5.93 17.96
N VAL A 228 20.77 6.88 17.54
CA VAL A 228 21.95 7.34 18.29
C VAL A 228 21.63 8.53 19.21
N PHE A 229 20.76 9.44 18.76
CA PHE A 229 20.31 10.62 19.48
C PHE A 229 18.79 10.57 19.67
N PRO A 230 18.28 9.73 20.59
CA PRO A 230 16.87 9.79 20.94
C PRO A 230 16.57 11.20 21.47
N GLY A 231 15.56 11.85 20.90
CA GLY A 231 15.04 13.10 21.42
C GLY A 231 14.77 12.95 22.91
N ARG A 232 15.24 13.92 23.70
CA ARG A 232 15.02 13.99 25.15
C ARG A 232 13.54 13.84 25.51
#